data_AF-A0A392MW81-F1
#
_entry.id   AF-A0A392MW81-F1
#
_cell.length_a   1.000
_cell.length_b   1.000
_cell.length_c   1.000
_cell.angle_alpha   90.00
_cell.angle_beta   90.00
_cell.angle_gamma   90.00
#
_symmetry.space_group_name_H-M   'P 1'
#
loop_
_entity.id
_entity.type
_entity.pdbx_description
1 polymer ?
#
loop_
_entity_poly.entity_id
_entity_poly.type
_entity_poly.pdbx_seq_one_letter_code
_entity_poly.pdbx_strand_id
1 'polypeptide(L)'
;MQGDINIHQFFAGYINGRKDRHNWPQVLKLKDWPPFDLFQQLLPRHHAEFISLLPYKEYTDPFKGSLNLAVKLPDYCVMPDMGPRTYIAYGFDQEFGRGDSVTKLHCDASGAVNVLTHNAKVELEPEQIAAIKKLTRRHLEQDKRELHVDGKAVEIFHQHSGTNDDDLSCRPEL
;
A
#
# COMPACT_ATOMS: atom_id res chain seq x y z
N MET A 1 -20.38 0.33 -2.04
CA MET A 1 -20.97 0.99 -0.86
C MET A 1 -19.84 1.49 0.01
N GLN A 2 -19.57 2.79 -0.01
CA GLN A 2 -18.71 3.44 0.97
C GLN A 2 -19.53 3.51 2.25
N GLY A 3 -19.36 2.54 3.15
CA GLY A 3 -19.81 2.73 4.53
C GLY A 3 -18.84 3.71 5.19
N ASP A 4 -19.34 4.63 6.01
CA ASP A 4 -18.50 5.59 6.74
C ASP A 4 -17.65 4.84 7.78
N ILE A 5 -16.47 4.37 7.35
CA ILE A 5 -15.48 3.75 8.23
C ILE A 5 -14.78 4.88 8.97
N ASN A 6 -14.90 4.89 10.30
CA ASN A 6 -14.14 5.85 11.11
C ASN A 6 -12.70 5.37 11.33
N ILE A 7 -11.86 6.27 11.84
CA ILE A 7 -10.42 6.01 12.03
C ILE A 7 -10.14 4.82 12.96
N HIS A 8 -10.94 4.64 14.01
CA HIS A 8 -10.79 3.51 14.94
C HIS A 8 -11.12 2.18 14.27
N GLN A 9 -12.18 2.13 13.46
CA GLN A 9 -12.55 0.95 12.69
C GLN A 9 -11.52 0.62 11.61
N PHE A 10 -10.89 1.64 11.03
CA PHE A 10 -9.76 1.46 10.12
C PHE A 10 -8.58 0.79 10.85
N PHE A 11 -8.11 1.36 11.96
CA PHE A 11 -6.98 0.75 12.67
C PHE A 11 -7.31 -0.63 13.28
N ALA A 12 -8.53 -0.85 13.76
CA ALA A 12 -8.96 -2.17 14.23
C ALA A 12 -8.99 -3.20 13.09
N GLY A 13 -9.41 -2.81 11.89
CA GLY A 13 -9.38 -3.68 10.72
C GLY A 13 -7.98 -3.89 10.15
N TYR A 14 -7.07 -2.92 10.31
CA TYR A 14 -5.66 -3.05 9.92
C TYR A 14 -4.96 -4.15 10.73
N ILE A 15 -5.24 -4.24 12.04
CA ILE A 15 -4.61 -5.24 12.92
C ILE A 15 -5.32 -6.61 12.86
N ASN A 16 -6.65 -6.63 12.80
CA ASN A 16 -7.42 -7.87 12.90
C ASN A 16 -7.86 -8.44 11.55
N GLY A 17 -7.60 -7.73 10.45
CA GLY A 17 -8.20 -8.02 9.16
C GLY A 17 -9.64 -7.54 9.04
N ARG A 18 -10.09 -7.41 7.78
CA ARG A 18 -11.46 -7.02 7.46
C ARG A 18 -11.94 -7.76 6.23
N LYS A 19 -13.18 -8.23 6.28
CA LYS A 19 -13.83 -8.99 5.20
C LYS A 19 -15.22 -8.45 4.88
N ASP A 20 -15.66 -8.67 3.65
CA ASP A 20 -17.01 -8.35 3.20
C ASP A 20 -18.00 -9.49 3.52
N ARG A 21 -19.25 -9.33 3.08
CA ARG A 21 -20.32 -10.33 3.26
C ARG A 21 -20.08 -11.69 2.59
N HIS A 22 -19.11 -11.78 1.68
CA HIS A 22 -18.73 -13.02 0.99
C HIS A 22 -17.43 -13.61 1.52
N ASN A 23 -16.96 -13.15 2.69
CA ASN A 23 -15.63 -13.45 3.22
C ASN A 23 -14.50 -12.98 2.28
N TRP A 24 -14.75 -12.04 1.37
CA TRP A 24 -13.71 -11.45 0.54
C TRP A 24 -12.94 -10.39 1.35
N PRO A 25 -11.61 -10.41 1.35
CA PRO A 25 -10.81 -9.42 2.07
C PRO A 25 -11.08 -8.00 1.55
N GLN A 26 -11.21 -7.04 2.46
CA GLN A 26 -11.33 -5.63 2.09
C GLN A 26 -9.95 -4.99 2.08
N VAL A 27 -9.62 -4.30 0.98
CA VAL A 27 -8.40 -3.50 0.86
C VAL A 27 -8.78 -2.04 1.05
N LEU A 28 -8.29 -1.44 2.14
CA LEU A 28 -8.54 -0.03 2.48
C LEU A 28 -7.22 0.73 2.52
N LYS A 29 -7.26 2.00 2.11
CA LYS A 29 -6.13 2.93 2.21
C LYS A 29 -6.58 4.18 2.95
N LEU A 30 -5.87 4.52 4.01
CA LEU A 30 -5.94 5.81 4.66
C LEU A 30 -4.93 6.73 3.99
N LYS A 31 -5.45 7.74 3.29
CA LYS A 31 -4.66 8.69 2.53
C LYS A 31 -4.50 9.98 3.32
N ASP A 32 -3.29 10.56 3.28
CA ASP A 32 -3.00 11.91 3.77
C ASP A 32 -3.43 12.12 5.25
N TRP A 33 -3.20 11.12 6.10
CA TRP A 33 -3.46 11.18 7.55
C TRP A 33 -2.17 11.04 8.36
N PRO A 34 -1.83 12.02 9.22
CA PRO A 34 -2.46 13.33 9.32
C PRO A 34 -2.30 14.14 8.02
N PRO A 35 -3.12 15.19 7.80
CA PRO A 35 -2.96 16.08 6.66
C PRO A 35 -1.51 16.54 6.54
N PHE A 36 -0.96 16.48 5.33
CA PHE A 36 0.46 16.72 5.07
C PHE A 36 0.97 18.04 5.67
N ASP A 37 0.23 19.14 5.49
CA ASP A 37 0.58 20.47 6.00
C ASP A 37 0.66 20.53 7.54
N LEU A 38 0.07 19.54 8.21
CA LEU A 38 -0.04 19.46 9.65
C LEU A 38 0.81 18.34 10.25
N PHE A 39 1.55 17.57 9.46
CA PHE A 39 2.29 16.40 9.95
C PHE A 39 3.29 16.77 11.05
N GLN A 40 4.11 17.80 10.81
CA GLN A 40 5.07 18.29 11.81
C GLN A 40 4.39 18.86 13.06
N GLN A 41 3.26 19.55 12.89
CA GLN A 41 2.53 20.17 14.00
C GLN A 41 1.84 19.12 14.88
N LEU A 42 1.19 18.12 14.26
CA LEU A 42 0.40 17.11 14.95
C LEU A 42 1.27 15.96 15.49
N LEU A 43 2.36 15.63 14.79
CA LEU A 43 3.24 14.52 15.13
C LEU A 43 4.73 14.95 15.17
N PRO A 44 5.11 15.95 15.99
CA PRO A 44 6.46 16.54 15.96
C PRO A 44 7.58 15.53 16.25
N ARG A 45 7.32 14.58 17.16
CA ARG A 45 8.27 13.50 17.46
C ARG A 45 8.47 12.58 16.25
N HIS A 46 7.38 12.11 15.64
CA HIS A 46 7.46 11.23 14.47
C HIS A 46 8.10 11.94 13.27
N HIS A 47 7.83 13.24 13.10
CA HIS A 47 8.52 14.05 12.10
C HIS A 47 10.03 14.07 12.33
N ALA A 48 10.48 14.38 13.55
CA ALA A 48 11.91 14.39 13.87
C ALA A 48 12.57 13.02 13.64
N GLU A 49 11.94 11.94 14.11
CA GLU A 49 12.41 10.57 13.90
C GLU A 49 12.45 10.21 12.40
N PHE A 50 11.40 10.51 11.64
CA PHE A 50 11.34 10.24 10.20
C PHE A 50 12.46 10.96 9.44
N ILE A 51 12.65 12.26 9.68
CA ILE A 51 13.74 13.02 9.08
C ILE A 51 15.10 12.43 9.47
N SER A 52 15.27 11.95 10.70
CA SER A 52 16.51 11.28 11.13
C SER A 52 16.77 9.94 10.43
N LEU A 53 15.72 9.23 10.00
CA LEU A 53 15.81 7.92 9.36
C LEU A 53 15.99 7.96 7.83
N LEU A 54 15.78 9.11 7.17
CA LEU A 54 15.94 9.21 5.72
C LEU A 54 17.33 8.74 5.24
N PRO A 55 17.42 7.82 4.25
CA PRO A 55 18.69 7.39 3.68
C PRO A 55 19.26 8.46 2.73
N TYR A 56 20.55 8.40 2.41
CA TYR A 56 21.21 9.33 1.46
C TYR A 56 20.96 10.80 1.80
N LYS A 57 21.37 11.21 3.00
CA LYS A 57 21.06 12.54 3.58
C LYS A 57 21.48 13.71 2.70
N GLU A 58 22.52 13.55 1.91
CA GLU A 58 22.98 14.54 0.94
C GLU A 58 21.86 14.95 -0.02
N TYR A 59 20.97 14.01 -0.37
CA TYR A 59 19.83 14.22 -1.26
C TYR A 59 18.50 14.39 -0.53
N THR A 60 18.30 13.70 0.61
CA THR A 60 16.97 13.57 1.23
C THR A 60 16.77 14.45 2.46
N ASP A 61 17.83 14.94 3.10
CA ASP A 61 17.70 15.82 4.26
C ASP A 61 17.08 17.17 3.82
N PRO A 62 15.89 17.54 4.36
CA PRO A 62 15.18 18.74 3.94
C PRO A 62 15.73 20.03 4.57
N PHE A 63 16.75 19.94 5.42
CA PHE A 63 17.37 21.09 6.08
C PHE A 63 18.83 21.26 5.69
N LYS A 64 19.55 20.15 5.49
CA LYS A 64 21.01 20.14 5.34
C LYS A 64 21.51 19.41 4.10
N GLY A 65 20.63 18.85 3.27
CA GLY A 65 21.01 18.12 2.06
C GLY A 65 21.81 19.00 1.10
N SER A 66 23.07 18.69 0.87
CA SER A 66 23.94 19.47 -0.02
C SER A 66 23.57 19.34 -1.49
N LEU A 67 22.98 18.20 -1.87
CA LEU A 67 22.51 17.86 -3.22
C LEU A 67 20.98 17.94 -3.34
N ASN A 68 20.29 18.24 -2.24
CA ASN A 68 18.86 18.49 -2.24
C ASN A 68 18.58 19.91 -2.75
N LEU A 69 18.24 20.05 -4.04
CA LEU A 69 17.97 21.37 -4.62
C LEU A 69 16.83 22.11 -3.92
N ALA A 70 15.87 21.38 -3.33
CA ALA A 70 14.74 21.97 -2.60
C ALA A 70 15.20 22.88 -1.45
N VAL A 71 16.32 22.58 -0.78
CA VAL A 71 16.84 23.39 0.34
C VAL A 71 17.65 24.61 -0.12
N LYS A 72 17.89 24.74 -1.43
CA LYS A 72 18.69 25.80 -2.04
C LYS A 72 17.86 26.75 -2.89
N LEU A 73 16.58 26.45 -3.12
CA LEU A 73 15.69 27.31 -3.87
C LEU A 73 15.37 28.59 -3.09
N PRO A 74 15.33 29.76 -3.73
CA PRO A 74 14.88 30.99 -3.10
C PRO A 74 13.41 30.94 -2.68
N ASP A 75 13.04 31.70 -1.65
CA ASP A 75 11.68 31.72 -1.07
C ASP A 75 10.57 32.15 -2.06
N TYR A 76 10.93 32.84 -3.14
CA TYR A 76 9.97 33.24 -4.18
C TYR A 76 9.68 32.13 -5.21
N CYS A 77 10.43 31.02 -5.18
CA CYS A 77 10.15 29.87 -6.02
C CYS A 77 8.95 29.09 -5.45
N VAL A 78 8.04 28.69 -6.33
CA VAL A 78 6.96 27.77 -5.94
C VAL A 78 7.60 26.41 -5.69
N MET A 79 7.72 26.06 -4.41
CA MET A 79 8.10 24.71 -4.01
C MET A 79 6.98 23.76 -4.41
N PRO A 80 7.27 22.62 -5.06
CA PRO A 80 6.28 21.55 -5.14
C PRO A 80 5.89 21.09 -3.73
N ASP A 81 4.79 20.36 -3.59
CA ASP A 81 4.32 19.80 -2.30
C ASP A 81 5.36 18.83 -1.71
N MET A 82 6.34 19.37 -0.99
CA MET A 82 7.53 18.66 -0.52
C MET A 82 7.49 18.46 0.99
N GLY A 83 7.56 17.20 1.43
CA GLY A 83 7.55 16.83 2.84
C GLY A 83 7.05 15.40 3.06
N PRO A 84 6.96 14.95 4.32
CA PRO A 84 6.53 13.59 4.63
C PRO A 84 5.04 13.39 4.33
N ARG A 85 4.72 12.40 3.49
CA ARG A 85 3.36 11.89 3.31
C ARG A 85 3.23 10.52 3.97
N THR A 86 2.15 10.33 4.72
CA THR A 86 1.86 9.04 5.36
C THR A 86 0.87 8.25 4.53
N TYR A 87 1.21 6.99 4.27
CA TYR A 87 0.34 6.03 3.60
C TYR A 87 0.15 4.83 4.52
N ILE A 88 -1.08 4.59 4.96
CA ILE A 88 -1.43 3.39 5.72
C ILE A 88 -2.45 2.65 4.89
N ALA A 89 -2.15 1.41 4.55
CA ALA A 89 -3.04 0.61 3.73
C ALA A 89 -3.03 -0.84 4.20
N TYR A 90 -4.14 -1.52 3.93
CA TYR A 90 -4.22 -2.96 4.10
C TYR A 90 -3.57 -3.62 2.88
N GLY A 91 -3.08 -4.84 3.04
CA GLY A 91 -2.49 -5.59 1.96
C GLY A 91 -2.56 -7.08 2.23
N PHE A 92 -2.28 -7.87 1.20
CA PHE A 92 -2.17 -9.32 1.27
C PHE A 92 -0.91 -9.72 0.53
N ASP A 93 -0.26 -10.78 1.01
CA ASP A 93 0.97 -11.29 0.39
C ASP A 93 0.71 -11.80 -1.03
N GLN A 94 -0.50 -12.32 -1.27
CA GLN A 94 -0.94 -12.80 -2.56
C GLN A 94 -1.83 -11.78 -3.25
N GLU A 95 -1.51 -11.46 -4.50
CA GLU A 95 -2.41 -10.72 -5.38
C GLU A 95 -3.58 -11.62 -5.80
N PHE A 96 -4.80 -11.17 -5.50
CA PHE A 96 -6.04 -11.84 -5.88
C PHE A 96 -6.58 -11.35 -7.23
N GLY A 97 -5.95 -10.31 -7.80
CA GLY A 97 -6.33 -9.70 -9.06
C GLY A 97 -7.48 -8.70 -8.92
N ARG A 98 -7.90 -8.12 -10.05
CA ARG A 98 -8.99 -7.12 -10.14
C ARG A 98 -8.77 -5.81 -9.37
N GLY A 99 -7.54 -5.34 -9.31
CA GLY A 99 -7.24 -3.99 -8.77
C GLY A 99 -7.14 -3.97 -7.24
N ASP A 100 -6.49 -4.98 -6.69
CA ASP A 100 -6.09 -5.10 -5.29
C ASP A 100 -4.91 -4.19 -4.91
N SER A 101 -4.27 -3.53 -5.88
CA SER A 101 -3.22 -2.53 -5.61
C SER A 101 -3.78 -1.27 -4.94
N VAL A 102 -3.26 -0.95 -3.74
CA VAL A 102 -3.63 0.24 -2.95
C VAL A 102 -3.11 1.55 -3.54
N THR A 103 -2.06 1.48 -4.35
CA THR A 103 -1.47 2.63 -5.04
C THR A 103 -1.50 2.32 -6.52
N LYS A 104 -2.24 3.15 -7.28
CA LYS A 104 -2.31 3.03 -8.73
C LYS A 104 -1.01 3.52 -9.36
N LEU A 105 -0.71 3.04 -10.55
CA LEU A 105 0.42 3.53 -11.35
C LEU A 105 0.30 5.05 -11.57
N HIS A 106 1.36 5.78 -11.26
CA HIS A 106 1.47 7.23 -11.45
C HIS A 106 2.94 7.63 -11.58
N CYS A 107 3.18 8.86 -12.02
CA CYS A 107 4.50 9.47 -12.04
C CYS A 107 4.56 10.61 -11.03
N ASP A 108 5.63 10.67 -10.25
CA ASP A 108 5.88 11.78 -9.33
C ASP A 108 6.57 12.94 -10.06
N ALA A 109 6.21 14.16 -9.69
CA ALA A 109 6.78 15.38 -10.28
C ALA A 109 8.17 15.71 -9.71
N SER A 110 8.57 15.07 -8.61
CA SER A 110 9.85 15.29 -7.92
C SER A 110 10.46 13.96 -7.52
N GLY A 111 11.74 13.98 -7.13
CA GLY A 111 12.37 12.82 -6.52
C GLY A 111 11.69 12.48 -5.19
N ALA A 112 11.42 11.20 -4.96
CA ALA A 112 10.75 10.71 -3.77
C ALA A 112 11.53 9.55 -3.12
N VAL A 113 11.41 9.45 -1.80
CA VAL A 113 11.89 8.31 -1.02
C VAL A 113 10.74 7.76 -0.20
N ASN A 114 10.52 6.44 -0.28
CA ASN A 114 9.49 5.74 0.47
C ASN A 114 10.17 4.87 1.54
N VAL A 115 9.73 5.01 2.79
CA VAL A 115 10.26 4.24 3.92
C VAL A 115 9.11 3.43 4.51
N LEU A 116 9.24 2.10 4.52
CA LEU A 116 8.31 1.22 5.21
C LEU A 116 8.65 1.22 6.71
N THR A 117 7.81 1.83 7.52
CA THR A 117 8.05 2.01 8.97
C THR A 117 7.30 1.01 9.84
N HIS A 118 6.25 0.37 9.32
CA HIS A 118 5.42 -0.55 10.07
C HIS A 118 4.76 -1.58 9.14
N ASN A 119 4.71 -2.83 9.59
CA ASN A 119 3.85 -3.87 9.03
C ASN A 119 3.14 -4.61 10.17
N ALA A 120 1.96 -5.15 9.89
CA ALA A 120 1.24 -6.04 10.79
C ALA A 120 0.72 -7.21 9.97
N LYS A 121 1.13 -8.43 10.35
CA LYS A 121 0.63 -9.64 9.71
C LYS A 121 -0.77 -9.95 10.25
N VAL A 122 -1.69 -10.26 9.34
CA VAL A 122 -3.03 -10.71 9.66
C VAL A 122 -3.14 -12.16 9.21
N GLU A 123 -3.44 -13.06 10.14
CA GLU A 123 -3.70 -14.47 9.82
C GLU A 123 -5.14 -14.62 9.31
N LEU A 124 -5.31 -15.40 8.24
CA LEU A 124 -6.61 -15.64 7.62
C LEU A 124 -7.21 -16.95 8.13
N GLU A 125 -8.49 -16.90 8.51
CA GLU A 125 -9.23 -18.10 8.91
C GLU A 125 -9.39 -19.10 7.75
N PRO A 126 -9.41 -20.42 7.99
CA PRO A 126 -9.55 -21.43 6.94
C PRO A 126 -10.79 -21.24 6.06
N GLU A 127 -11.91 -20.82 6.66
CA GLU A 127 -13.14 -20.51 5.93
C GLU A 127 -12.95 -19.33 4.96
N GLN A 128 -12.19 -18.31 5.39
CA GLN A 128 -11.87 -17.14 4.56
C GLN A 128 -10.95 -17.53 3.40
N ILE A 129 -9.92 -18.34 3.65
CA ILE A 129 -9.02 -18.87 2.61
C ILE A 129 -9.82 -19.65 1.55
N ALA A 130 -10.73 -20.52 1.98
CA ALA A 130 -11.58 -21.29 1.06
C ALA A 130 -12.49 -20.37 0.22
N ALA A 131 -13.05 -19.33 0.83
CA ALA A 131 -13.86 -18.34 0.13
C ALA A 131 -13.06 -17.55 -0.91
N ILE A 132 -11.86 -17.08 -0.54
CA ILE A 132 -10.92 -16.38 -1.43
C ILE A 132 -10.59 -17.26 -2.63
N LYS A 133 -10.07 -18.49 -2.42
CA LYS A 133 -9.73 -19.43 -3.50
C LYS A 133 -10.91 -19.64 -4.47
N LYS A 134 -12.13 -19.81 -3.95
CA LYS A 134 -13.34 -19.99 -4.76
C LYS A 134 -13.72 -18.74 -5.55
N LEU A 135 -13.57 -17.55 -4.97
CA LEU A 135 -13.89 -16.27 -5.61
C LEU A 135 -12.85 -15.88 -6.66
N THR A 136 -11.56 -16.03 -6.37
CA THR A 136 -10.46 -15.77 -7.32
C THR A 136 -10.63 -16.60 -8.60
N ARG A 137 -10.96 -17.90 -8.48
CA ARG A 137 -11.23 -18.74 -9.67
C ARG A 137 -12.40 -18.21 -10.50
N ARG A 138 -13.50 -17.78 -9.84
CA ARG A 138 -14.66 -17.21 -10.54
C ARG A 138 -14.33 -15.90 -11.23
N HIS A 139 -13.53 -15.05 -10.60
CA HIS A 139 -13.06 -13.79 -11.20
C HIS A 139 -12.18 -14.05 -12.41
N LEU A 140 -11.25 -14.99 -12.34
CA LEU A 140 -10.42 -15.37 -13.47
C LEU A 140 -11.23 -15.90 -14.66
N GLU A 141 -12.24 -16.74 -14.41
CA GLU A 141 -13.14 -17.23 -15.47
C GLU A 141 -13.96 -16.10 -16.11
N GLN A 142 -14.38 -15.12 -15.31
CA GLN A 142 -15.10 -13.95 -15.79
C GLN A 142 -14.18 -13.05 -16.63
N ASP A 143 -12.96 -12.75 -16.15
CA ASP A 143 -11.98 -11.93 -16.86
C ASP A 143 -11.65 -12.54 -18.23
N LYS A 144 -11.48 -13.87 -18.29
CA LYS A 144 -11.31 -14.58 -19.57
C LYS A 144 -12.48 -14.32 -20.51
N ARG A 145 -13.73 -14.46 -20.06
CA ARG A 145 -14.90 -14.22 -20.91
C ARG A 145 -14.95 -12.78 -21.42
N GLU A 146 -14.69 -11.81 -20.54
CA GLU A 146 -14.75 -10.38 -20.88
C GLU A 146 -13.64 -9.98 -21.88
N LEU A 147 -12.42 -10.49 -21.71
CA LEU A 147 -11.30 -10.22 -22.61
C LEU A 147 -11.46 -10.89 -24.00
N HIS A 148 -12.13 -12.05 -24.08
CA HIS A 148 -12.35 -12.73 -25.36
C HIS A 148 -13.45 -12.07 -26.22
N VAL A 149 -14.31 -11.24 -25.63
CA VAL A 149 -15.39 -10.55 -26.36
C VAL A 149 -14.88 -9.37 -27.19
N ASP A 150 -13.67 -8.85 -26.90
CA ASP A 150 -13.12 -7.64 -27.55
C ASP A 150 -12.11 -7.93 -28.69
N GLY A 151 -12.00 -9.17 -29.16
CA GLY A 151 -11.27 -9.53 -30.38
C GLY A 151 -9.74 -9.38 -30.33
N LYS A 152 -9.14 -9.00 -29.19
CA LYS A 152 -7.69 -9.01 -28.96
C LYS A 152 -7.36 -9.79 -27.70
N ALA A 153 -6.77 -10.96 -27.86
CA ALA A 153 -6.18 -11.69 -26.75
C ALA A 153 -5.02 -10.86 -26.17
N VAL A 154 -5.21 -10.29 -24.99
CA VAL A 154 -4.12 -9.76 -24.18
C VAL A 154 -3.60 -10.93 -23.35
N GLU A 155 -2.41 -11.43 -23.69
CA GLU A 155 -1.71 -12.40 -22.83
C GLU A 155 -1.25 -11.70 -21.56
N ILE A 156 -2.00 -11.87 -20.48
CA ILE A 156 -1.54 -11.47 -19.15
C ILE A 156 -0.70 -12.64 -18.60
N PHE A 157 0.60 -12.42 -18.45
CA PHE A 157 1.48 -13.33 -17.74
C PHE A 157 1.05 -13.42 -16.27
N HIS A 158 0.22 -14.40 -15.93
CA HIS A 158 0.05 -14.82 -14.55
C HIS A 158 1.09 -15.89 -14.27
N GLN A 159 2.19 -15.47 -13.61
CA GLN A 159 3.13 -16.40 -13.02
C GLN A 159 2.34 -17.32 -12.08
N HIS A 160 2.20 -18.57 -12.49
CA HIS A 160 1.84 -19.64 -11.58
C HIS A 160 3.00 -19.77 -10.61
N SER A 161 2.87 -19.25 -9.39
CA SER A 161 3.57 -19.87 -8.27
C SER A 161 2.89 -21.21 -8.02
N GLY A 162 3.21 -22.20 -8.85
CA GLY A 162 3.02 -23.60 -8.52
C GLY A 162 4.01 -23.95 -7.42
N THR A 163 3.74 -23.50 -6.20
CA THR A 163 4.30 -24.11 -5.00
C THR A 163 3.26 -25.07 -4.47
N ASN A 164 3.68 -26.33 -4.38
CA ASN A 164 2.87 -27.44 -3.89
C ASN A 164 2.20 -27.08 -2.55
N ASP A 165 1.00 -27.62 -2.34
CA ASP A 165 0.07 -27.37 -1.22
C ASP A 165 0.59 -27.74 0.19
N ASP A 166 1.90 -27.74 0.46
CA ASP A 166 2.48 -28.21 1.73
C ASP A 166 3.28 -27.18 2.56
N ASP A 167 3.42 -25.91 2.13
CA ASP A 167 4.26 -24.93 2.87
C ASP A 167 3.48 -23.82 3.60
N LEU A 168 2.43 -24.21 4.32
CA LEU A 168 1.75 -23.34 5.31
C LEU A 168 2.37 -23.44 6.72
N SER A 169 3.55 -24.03 6.88
CA SER A 169 4.29 -24.01 8.13
C SER A 169 5.40 -22.96 8.08
N CYS A 170 5.10 -21.72 8.52
CA CYS A 170 6.15 -20.77 8.85
C CYS A 170 6.98 -21.31 10.02
N ARG A 171 8.19 -21.81 9.75
CA ARG A 171 9.24 -21.91 10.77
C ARG A 171 9.93 -20.54 10.90
N PRO A 172 10.28 -20.11 12.11
CA PRO A 172 11.10 -18.92 12.29
C PRO A 172 12.56 -19.29 11.97
N GLU A 173 13.16 -18.58 11.02
CA GLU A 173 14.62 -18.51 10.92
C GLU A 173 15.09 -17.21 11.58
N LEU A 174 16.20 -17.35 12.32
CA LEU A 174 16.87 -16.34 13.16
C LEU A 174 17.37 -15.12 12.38
#